data_AF-A0A2S5KXY4-F1
#
_entry.id   AF-A0A2S5KXY4-F1
#
_cell.length_a   1.000
_cell.length_b   1.000
_cell.length_c   1.000
_cell.angle_alpha   90.00
_cell.angle_beta   90.00
_cell.angle_gamma   90.00
#
_symmetry.space_group_name_H-M   'P 1'
#
loop_
_entity.id
_entity.type
_entity.pdbx_description
1 polymer ?
#
loop_
_entity_poly.entity_id
_entity_poly.type
_entity_poly.pdbx_seq_one_letter_code
_entity_poly.pdbx_strand_id
1 'polypeptide(L)'
;MSLKDDVLQDIVALMQHNKITLAEVSRALDDASMQMSAAPASVLSKLFGYIGGIFVFAGIGVFISMYWDDFSSASRVIVTLGTGLIAFVMGLFCLSEQKYERVATPLFLIASVLQPTGIMVMLDEYSSGGDVRHGLLFMTAYMLVQQGATFWAKQRTVLAFSAIIFGCIFFANLFDLWDLDEKLIGTVIGSSLLCLTYAIQRSKHMVIAPFWYFVGAVLLLWSIFEWVEGSLFEPIYLGMTAFMIFLSTFVRSRTLLIIGTFAMLIYIGYYTAEHFANAVGWPIALVIIGIALIGLSALAIRLNNQYIK
;
A
#
# COMPACT_ATOMS: atom_id res chain seq x y z
N MET A 1 -11.71 52.26 -13.97
CA MET A 1 -12.76 51.50 -13.26
C MET A 1 -12.07 50.68 -12.20
N SER A 2 -12.58 50.67 -10.97
CA SER A 2 -11.94 49.96 -9.87
C SER A 2 -12.17 48.46 -10.06
N LEU A 3 -11.15 47.63 -9.82
CA LEU A 3 -11.22 46.16 -9.89
C LEU A 3 -12.36 45.60 -9.00
N LYS A 4 -12.73 46.36 -7.97
CA LYS A 4 -13.87 46.09 -7.10
C LYS A 4 -15.23 46.24 -7.79
N ASP A 5 -15.37 47.20 -8.69
CA ASP A 5 -16.62 47.48 -9.40
C ASP A 5 -16.93 46.40 -10.44
N ASP A 6 -15.90 45.88 -11.13
CA ASP A 6 -16.03 44.78 -12.10
C ASP A 6 -16.47 43.48 -11.41
N VAL A 7 -15.85 43.14 -10.27
CA VAL A 7 -16.22 41.96 -9.47
C VAL A 7 -17.66 42.07 -8.94
N LEU A 8 -18.08 43.27 -8.53
CA LEU A 8 -19.46 43.51 -8.10
C LEU A 8 -20.46 43.31 -9.24
N GLN A 9 -20.12 43.72 -10.47
CA GLN A 9 -20.97 43.48 -11.64
C GLN A 9 -21.09 41.98 -11.95
N ASP A 10 -20.01 41.22 -11.88
CA ASP A 10 -20.03 39.76 -12.09
C ASP A 10 -20.89 39.03 -11.04
N ILE A 11 -20.79 39.43 -9.77
CA ILE A 11 -21.63 38.88 -8.69
C ILE A 11 -23.10 39.18 -8.96
N VAL A 12 -23.43 40.40 -9.37
CA VAL A 12 -24.82 40.79 -9.69
C VAL A 12 -25.34 40.00 -10.90
N ALA A 13 -24.54 39.81 -11.94
CA ALA A 13 -24.92 39.00 -13.11
C ALA A 13 -25.20 37.53 -12.72
N LEU A 14 -24.36 36.94 -11.86
CA LEU A 14 -24.54 35.59 -11.35
C LEU A 14 -25.78 35.46 -10.45
N MET A 15 -26.07 36.46 -9.62
CA MET A 15 -27.27 36.48 -8.79
C MET A 15 -28.54 36.54 -9.64
N GLN A 16 -28.56 37.37 -10.68
CA GLN A 16 -29.70 37.50 -11.59
C GLN A 16 -29.93 36.22 -12.41
N HIS A 17 -28.85 35.63 -12.96
CA HIS A 17 -28.94 34.40 -13.74
C HIS A 17 -29.52 33.24 -12.91
N ASN A 18 -29.10 33.13 -11.65
CA ASN A 18 -29.50 32.02 -10.78
C ASN A 18 -30.70 32.35 -9.88
N LYS A 19 -31.35 33.51 -10.07
CA LYS A 19 -32.49 34.00 -9.27
C LYS A 19 -32.21 34.04 -7.77
N ILE A 20 -30.97 34.29 -7.38
CA ILE A 20 -30.56 34.37 -5.97
C ILE A 20 -30.86 35.77 -5.47
N THR A 21 -31.57 35.85 -4.35
CA THR A 21 -31.94 37.12 -3.73
C THR A 21 -30.81 37.65 -2.83
N LEU A 22 -30.76 38.96 -2.62
CA LEU A 22 -29.78 39.58 -1.70
C LEU A 22 -29.90 39.02 -0.27
N ALA A 23 -31.11 38.69 0.17
CA ALA A 23 -31.37 38.10 1.49
C ALA A 23 -30.80 36.67 1.64
N GLU A 24 -30.74 35.90 0.55
CA GLU A 24 -30.11 34.57 0.54
C GLU A 24 -28.58 34.68 0.56
N VAL A 25 -28.01 35.66 -0.16
CA VAL A 25 -26.57 35.92 -0.12
C VAL A 25 -26.14 36.43 1.25
N SER A 26 -26.90 37.33 1.88
CA SER A 26 -26.59 37.82 3.22
C SER A 26 -26.67 36.70 4.26
N ARG A 27 -27.70 35.84 4.18
CA ARG A 27 -27.81 34.65 5.04
C ARG A 27 -26.66 33.67 4.80
N ALA A 28 -26.28 33.41 3.56
CA ALA A 28 -25.16 32.54 3.24
C ALA A 28 -23.81 33.12 3.72
N LEU A 29 -23.63 34.44 3.68
CA LEU A 29 -22.46 35.12 4.23
C LEU A 29 -22.44 35.05 5.76
N ASP A 30 -23.58 35.24 6.42
CA ASP A 30 -23.70 35.10 7.87
C ASP A 30 -23.45 33.64 8.31
N ASP A 31 -24.02 32.65 7.62
CA ASP A 31 -23.78 31.22 7.86
C ASP A 31 -22.32 30.82 7.57
N ALA A 32 -21.70 31.36 6.51
CA ALA A 32 -20.29 31.15 6.21
C ALA A 32 -19.38 31.80 7.27
N SER A 33 -19.76 32.97 7.82
CA SER A 33 -19.03 33.63 8.90
C SER A 33 -19.15 32.86 10.22
N MET A 34 -20.31 32.27 10.51
CA MET A 34 -20.49 31.36 11.65
C MET A 34 -19.72 30.05 11.48
N GLN A 35 -19.65 29.49 10.27
CA GLN A 35 -18.83 28.31 9.96
C GLN A 35 -17.33 28.60 10.02
N MET A 36 -16.87 29.79 9.59
CA MET A 36 -15.48 30.23 9.74
C MET A 36 -15.11 30.51 11.20
N SER A 37 -16.05 30.95 12.03
CA SER A 37 -15.84 31.17 13.47
C SER A 37 -15.77 29.86 14.27
N ALA A 38 -16.34 28.76 13.74
CA ALA A 38 -16.36 27.44 14.36
C ALA A 38 -15.06 26.61 14.25
N ALA A 39 -13.90 27.20 13.91
CA ALA A 39 -12.61 26.49 14.02
C ALA A 39 -11.39 27.41 14.17
N PRO A 40 -10.91 27.58 15.42
CA PRO A 40 -9.51 27.27 15.74
C PRO A 40 -9.33 26.26 16.90
N ALA A 41 -10.33 26.08 17.76
CA ALA A 41 -10.24 25.21 18.95
C ALA A 41 -10.16 23.70 18.60
N SER A 42 -10.67 23.30 17.44
CA SER A 42 -10.73 21.89 17.01
C SER A 42 -9.37 21.35 16.54
N VAL A 43 -8.49 22.19 15.97
CA VAL A 43 -7.16 21.75 15.51
C VAL A 43 -6.23 21.54 16.70
N LEU A 44 -6.22 22.48 17.65
CA LEU A 44 -5.40 22.38 18.84
C LEU A 44 -5.80 21.19 19.72
N SER A 45 -7.12 20.94 19.87
CA SER A 45 -7.63 19.75 20.56
C SER A 45 -7.20 18.45 19.87
N LYS A 46 -7.24 18.39 18.52
CA LYS A 46 -6.74 17.23 17.76
C LYS A 46 -5.24 17.04 17.94
N LEU A 47 -4.45 18.12 17.88
CA LEU A 47 -3.01 18.06 18.08
C LEU A 47 -2.65 17.56 19.49
N PHE A 48 -3.29 18.11 20.53
CA PHE A 48 -3.10 17.61 21.89
C PHE A 48 -3.56 16.15 22.05
N GLY A 49 -4.63 15.75 21.37
CA GLY A 49 -5.07 14.35 21.33
C GLY A 49 -4.04 13.42 20.70
N TYR A 50 -3.45 13.80 19.57
CA TYR A 50 -2.40 13.00 18.92
C TYR A 50 -1.11 12.96 19.73
N ILE A 51 -0.66 14.11 20.26
CA ILE A 51 0.55 14.19 21.10
C ILE A 51 0.36 13.39 22.39
N GLY A 52 -0.78 13.54 23.06
CA GLY A 52 -1.12 12.77 24.25
C GLY A 52 -1.17 11.27 23.97
N GLY A 53 -1.78 10.87 22.86
CA GLY A 53 -1.78 9.47 22.42
C GLY A 53 -0.37 8.91 22.21
N ILE A 54 0.49 9.65 21.51
CA ILE A 54 1.91 9.26 21.30
C ILE A 54 2.63 9.09 22.65
N PHE A 55 2.45 10.02 23.59
CA PHE A 55 3.07 9.90 24.91
C PHE A 55 2.56 8.69 25.71
N VAL A 56 1.27 8.38 25.63
CA VAL A 56 0.71 7.17 26.28
C VAL A 56 1.31 5.90 25.67
N PHE A 57 1.34 5.79 24.34
CA PHE A 57 1.94 4.62 23.67
C PHE A 57 3.43 4.49 23.95
N ALA A 58 4.18 5.59 23.88
CA ALA A 58 5.61 5.61 24.17
C ALA A 58 5.87 5.26 25.65
N GLY A 59 5.10 5.83 26.58
CA GLY A 59 5.21 5.56 28.00
C GLY A 59 4.96 4.09 28.33
N ILE A 60 3.90 3.49 27.76
CA ILE A 60 3.62 2.04 27.93
C ILE A 60 4.76 1.21 27.34
N GLY A 61 5.25 1.55 26.15
CA GLY A 61 6.36 0.82 25.51
C GLY A 61 7.66 0.87 26.31
N VAL A 62 8.04 2.06 26.79
CA VAL A 62 9.23 2.26 27.65
C VAL A 62 9.05 1.53 28.98
N PHE A 63 7.87 1.60 29.60
CA PHE A 63 7.59 0.90 30.84
C PHE A 63 7.75 -0.61 30.69
N ILE A 64 7.15 -1.21 29.65
CA ILE A 64 7.29 -2.63 29.36
C ILE A 64 8.76 -2.99 29.10
N SER A 65 9.50 -2.16 28.37
CA SER A 65 10.93 -2.41 28.09
C SER A 65 11.80 -2.29 29.34
N MET A 66 11.49 -1.38 30.27
CA MET A 66 12.27 -1.16 31.48
C MET A 66 12.10 -2.30 32.49
N TYR A 67 10.87 -2.83 32.61
CA TYR A 67 10.55 -3.93 33.53
C TYR A 67 10.49 -5.30 32.83
N TRP A 68 10.99 -5.39 31.59
CA TRP A 68 10.93 -6.62 30.81
C TRP A 68 11.63 -7.77 31.56
N ASP A 69 12.84 -7.50 32.05
CA ASP A 69 13.66 -8.49 32.74
C ASP A 69 13.07 -8.93 34.09
N ASP A 70 12.30 -8.06 34.74
CA ASP A 70 11.63 -8.33 36.02
C ASP A 70 10.33 -9.15 35.86
N PHE A 71 9.76 -9.19 34.65
CA PHE A 71 8.57 -10.00 34.38
C PHE A 71 8.90 -11.49 34.30
N SER A 72 8.06 -12.31 34.91
CA SER A 72 8.04 -13.76 34.65
C SER A 72 7.71 -14.04 33.17
N SER A 73 8.16 -15.19 32.66
CA SER A 73 7.87 -15.65 31.29
C SER A 73 6.38 -15.59 30.94
N ALA A 74 5.52 -16.02 31.87
CA ALA A 74 4.06 -15.99 31.67
C ALA A 74 3.53 -14.55 31.52
N SER A 75 4.01 -13.61 32.33
CA SER A 75 3.61 -12.20 32.22
C SER A 75 4.06 -11.57 30.91
N ARG A 76 5.27 -11.86 30.41
CA ARG A 76 5.76 -11.36 29.12
C ARG A 76 4.85 -11.81 27.97
N VAL A 77 4.44 -13.08 27.97
CA VAL A 77 3.51 -13.62 26.98
C VAL A 77 2.12 -13.00 27.11
N ILE A 78 1.58 -12.85 28.32
CA ILE A 78 0.24 -12.27 28.53
C ILE A 78 0.19 -10.80 28.09
N VAL A 79 1.21 -10.01 28.43
CA VAL A 79 1.25 -8.57 28.07
C VAL A 79 1.38 -8.37 26.56
N THR A 80 2.06 -9.27 25.85
CA THR A 80 2.27 -9.15 24.40
C THR A 80 1.18 -9.87 23.60
N LEU A 81 1.08 -11.19 23.73
CA LEU A 81 0.11 -12.02 23.00
C LEU A 81 -1.32 -11.76 23.47
N GLY A 82 -1.52 -11.62 24.79
CA GLY A 82 -2.85 -11.41 25.37
C GLY A 82 -3.46 -10.07 24.93
N THR A 83 -2.68 -8.98 24.90
CA THR A 83 -3.19 -7.69 24.43
C THR A 83 -3.53 -7.71 22.94
N GLY A 84 -2.72 -8.37 22.11
CA GLY A 84 -3.03 -8.58 20.69
C GLY A 84 -4.30 -9.40 20.47
N LEU A 85 -4.49 -10.48 21.25
CA LEU A 85 -5.68 -11.33 21.17
C LEU A 85 -6.94 -10.61 21.66
N ILE A 86 -6.85 -9.85 22.76
CA ILE A 86 -7.96 -9.01 23.23
C ILE A 86 -8.33 -7.96 22.19
N ALA A 87 -7.36 -7.28 21.58
CA ALA A 87 -7.62 -6.32 20.51
C ALA A 87 -8.34 -6.99 19.32
N PHE A 88 -7.93 -8.20 18.95
CA PHE A 88 -8.60 -8.96 17.89
C PHE A 88 -10.05 -9.31 18.22
N VAL A 89 -10.29 -9.83 19.42
CA VAL A 89 -11.63 -10.19 19.91
C VAL A 89 -12.53 -8.96 20.02
N MET A 90 -12.01 -7.85 20.55
CA MET A 90 -12.72 -6.57 20.59
C MET A 90 -13.05 -6.08 19.18
N GLY A 91 -12.12 -6.23 18.23
CA GLY A 91 -12.37 -5.94 16.82
C GLY A 91 -13.58 -6.72 16.27
N LEU A 92 -13.69 -8.01 16.61
CA LEU A 92 -14.84 -8.84 16.22
C LEU A 92 -16.15 -8.40 16.88
N PHE A 93 -16.13 -8.04 18.15
CA PHE A 93 -17.31 -7.51 18.83
C PHE A 93 -17.76 -6.19 18.23
N CYS A 94 -16.84 -5.27 17.94
CA CYS A 94 -17.14 -3.99 17.29
C CYS A 94 -17.73 -4.13 15.89
N LEU A 95 -17.51 -5.25 15.19
CA LEU A 95 -18.17 -5.52 13.91
C LEU A 95 -19.66 -5.86 14.05
N SER A 96 -20.13 -6.23 15.23
CA SER A 96 -21.53 -6.61 15.47
C SER A 96 -22.44 -5.39 15.65
N GLU A 97 -21.88 -4.24 16.06
CA GLU A 97 -22.62 -3.01 16.28
C GLU A 97 -22.18 -1.90 15.32
N GLN A 98 -23.12 -1.39 14.52
CA GLN A 98 -22.85 -0.36 13.49
C GLN A 98 -22.24 0.93 14.07
N LYS A 99 -22.51 1.22 15.36
CA LYS A 99 -21.92 2.36 16.09
C LYS A 99 -20.41 2.24 16.25
N TYR A 100 -19.88 1.03 16.40
CA TYR A 100 -18.47 0.76 16.73
C TYR A 100 -17.68 0.21 15.54
N GLU A 101 -18.31 0.03 14.39
CA GLU A 101 -17.69 -0.53 13.18
C GLU A 101 -16.42 0.22 12.76
N ARG A 102 -16.39 1.55 12.95
CA ARG A 102 -15.21 2.39 12.64
C ARG A 102 -13.98 2.07 13.49
N VAL A 103 -14.18 1.51 14.68
CA VAL A 103 -13.12 1.13 15.62
C VAL A 103 -12.57 -0.27 15.33
N ALA A 104 -13.32 -1.11 14.60
CA ALA A 104 -12.89 -2.47 14.28
C ALA A 104 -11.61 -2.50 13.42
N THR A 105 -11.50 -1.63 12.42
CA THR A 105 -10.32 -1.55 11.54
C THR A 105 -9.01 -1.31 12.31
N PRO A 106 -8.87 -0.25 13.13
CA PRO A 106 -7.64 -0.04 13.90
C PRO A 106 -7.38 -1.16 14.89
N LEU A 107 -8.41 -1.77 15.50
CA LEU A 107 -8.23 -2.91 16.40
C LEU A 107 -7.63 -4.13 15.68
N PHE A 108 -8.10 -4.45 14.48
CA PHE A 108 -7.51 -5.55 13.69
C PHE A 108 -6.08 -5.25 13.25
N LEU A 109 -5.75 -4.00 12.95
CA LEU A 109 -4.37 -3.61 12.63
C LEU A 109 -3.46 -3.75 13.85
N ILE A 110 -3.89 -3.26 15.02
CA ILE A 110 -3.15 -3.43 16.28
C ILE A 110 -2.94 -4.92 16.57
N ALA A 111 -3.99 -5.74 16.44
CA ALA A 111 -3.90 -7.18 16.62
C ALA A 111 -2.92 -7.83 15.63
N SER A 112 -2.94 -7.40 14.37
CA SER A 112 -2.04 -7.93 13.33
C SER A 112 -0.57 -7.63 13.59
N VAL A 113 -0.24 -6.66 14.44
CA VAL A 113 1.15 -6.35 14.84
C VAL A 113 1.48 -7.01 16.18
N LEU A 114 0.59 -6.91 17.17
CA LEU A 114 0.86 -7.41 18.53
C LEU A 114 0.83 -8.94 18.61
N GLN A 115 -0.06 -9.61 17.88
CA GLN A 115 -0.14 -11.09 17.93
C GLN A 115 1.13 -11.76 17.41
N PRO A 116 1.69 -11.42 16.23
CA PRO A 116 2.98 -11.94 15.78
C PRO A 116 4.08 -11.77 16.81
N THR A 117 4.23 -10.56 17.35
CA THR A 117 5.23 -10.25 18.37
C THR A 117 5.04 -11.10 19.61
N GLY A 118 3.80 -11.24 20.09
CA GLY A 118 3.48 -12.08 21.24
C GLY A 118 3.72 -13.57 21.01
N ILE A 119 3.47 -14.08 19.80
CA ILE A 119 3.80 -15.47 19.45
C ILE A 119 5.32 -15.67 19.45
N MET A 120 6.09 -14.72 18.91
CA MET A 120 7.55 -14.82 18.92
C MET A 120 8.11 -14.76 20.34
N VAL A 121 7.57 -13.91 21.22
CA VAL A 121 7.94 -13.88 22.65
C VAL A 121 7.58 -15.21 23.33
N MET A 122 6.41 -15.77 23.04
CA MET A 122 6.02 -17.09 23.58
C MET A 122 7.01 -18.18 23.15
N LEU A 123 7.43 -18.18 21.89
CA LEU A 123 8.40 -19.13 21.38
C LEU A 123 9.77 -18.92 22.04
N ASP A 124 10.21 -17.68 22.22
CA ASP A 124 11.48 -17.38 22.88
C ASP A 124 11.51 -17.87 24.35
N GLU A 125 10.40 -17.70 25.06
CA GLU A 125 10.31 -18.07 26.49
C GLU A 125 10.11 -19.58 26.73
N TYR A 126 9.36 -20.26 25.85
CA TYR A 126 8.90 -21.64 26.11
C TYR A 126 9.42 -22.68 25.11
N SER A 127 9.99 -22.27 23.97
CA SER A 127 10.56 -23.22 23.01
C SER A 127 11.97 -23.62 23.44
N SER A 128 12.23 -24.91 23.52
CA SER A 128 13.58 -25.45 23.62
C SER A 128 14.28 -25.28 22.27
N GLY A 129 15.33 -24.44 22.23
CA GLY A 129 16.15 -24.05 21.08
C GLY A 129 16.04 -24.89 19.81
N GLY A 130 15.71 -24.21 18.71
CA GLY A 130 15.67 -24.73 17.34
C GLY A 130 15.90 -23.60 16.34
N ASP A 131 15.77 -23.90 15.05
CA ASP A 131 15.90 -22.88 13.99
C ASP A 131 14.72 -21.90 14.03
N VAL A 132 15.04 -20.60 14.09
CA VAL A 132 14.11 -19.46 14.11
C VAL A 132 13.09 -19.52 12.96
N ARG A 133 13.48 -20.09 11.81
CA ARG A 133 12.60 -20.27 10.64
C ARG A 133 11.33 -21.05 10.97
N HIS A 134 11.41 -22.06 11.83
CA HIS A 134 10.25 -22.86 12.22
C HIS A 134 9.28 -22.06 13.10
N GLY A 135 9.81 -21.23 14.00
CA GLY A 135 9.02 -20.33 14.82
C GLY A 135 8.28 -19.29 13.97
N LEU A 136 8.96 -18.71 12.99
CA LEU A 136 8.38 -17.75 12.04
C LEU A 136 7.31 -18.41 11.15
N LEU A 137 7.54 -19.65 10.70
CA LEU A 137 6.58 -20.43 9.94
C LEU A 137 5.32 -20.74 10.77
N PHE A 138 5.49 -21.15 12.04
CA PHE A 138 4.36 -21.37 12.95
C PHE A 138 3.54 -20.09 13.17
N MET A 139 4.20 -18.98 13.47
CA MET A 139 3.55 -17.68 13.68
C MET A 139 2.76 -17.25 12.43
N THR A 140 3.40 -17.28 11.26
CA THR A 140 2.79 -16.84 10.01
C THR A 140 1.65 -17.76 9.58
N ALA A 141 1.77 -19.07 9.81
CA ALA A 141 0.68 -20.04 9.58
C ALA A 141 -0.52 -19.73 10.48
N TYR A 142 -0.30 -19.56 11.79
CA TYR A 142 -1.36 -19.23 12.73
C TYR A 142 -2.07 -17.93 12.34
N MET A 143 -1.31 -16.88 12.02
CA MET A 143 -1.85 -15.59 11.63
C MET A 143 -2.59 -15.65 10.28
N LEU A 144 -2.06 -16.38 9.30
CA LEU A 144 -2.73 -16.59 8.01
C LEU A 144 -4.07 -17.30 8.20
N VAL A 145 -4.12 -18.36 9.00
CA VAL A 145 -5.36 -19.09 9.29
C VAL A 145 -6.35 -18.20 10.04
N GLN A 146 -5.92 -17.51 11.09
CA GLN A 146 -6.80 -16.64 11.89
C GLN A 146 -7.37 -15.49 11.04
N GLN A 147 -6.53 -14.77 10.29
CA GLN A 147 -6.94 -13.64 9.46
C GLN A 147 -7.76 -14.11 8.25
N GLY A 148 -7.37 -15.22 7.61
CA GLY A 148 -8.05 -15.81 6.47
C GLY A 148 -9.45 -16.36 6.82
N ALA A 149 -9.57 -17.11 7.91
CA ALA A 149 -10.86 -17.63 8.38
C ALA A 149 -11.81 -16.48 8.78
N THR A 150 -11.26 -15.45 9.44
CA THR A 150 -12.05 -14.29 9.84
C THR A 150 -12.45 -13.44 8.64
N PHE A 151 -11.56 -13.30 7.66
CA PHE A 151 -11.89 -12.66 6.39
C PHE A 151 -13.02 -13.41 5.66
N TRP A 152 -12.96 -14.74 5.61
CA TRP A 152 -14.02 -15.54 5.02
C TRP A 152 -15.38 -15.26 5.67
N ALA A 153 -15.41 -15.18 7.02
CA ALA A 153 -16.63 -14.95 7.78
C ALA A 153 -17.15 -13.50 7.74
N LYS A 154 -16.25 -12.50 7.76
CA LYS A 154 -16.62 -11.08 7.94
C LYS A 154 -16.42 -10.20 6.70
N GLN A 155 -15.69 -10.68 5.69
CA GLN A 155 -15.47 -10.01 4.41
C GLN A 155 -14.97 -8.57 4.57
N ARG A 156 -14.00 -8.34 5.48
CA ARG A 156 -13.40 -7.02 5.72
C ARG A 156 -12.06 -6.89 4.99
N THR A 157 -11.88 -5.77 4.28
CA THR A 157 -10.68 -5.49 3.48
C THR A 157 -9.38 -5.53 4.30
N VAL A 158 -9.43 -5.09 5.56
CA VAL A 158 -8.26 -5.09 6.47
C VAL A 158 -7.77 -6.51 6.76
N LEU A 159 -8.71 -7.46 6.90
CA LEU A 159 -8.40 -8.88 7.15
C LEU A 159 -7.84 -9.55 5.89
N ALA A 160 -8.36 -9.19 4.71
CA ALA A 160 -7.77 -9.64 3.44
C ALA A 160 -6.32 -9.13 3.29
N PHE A 161 -6.11 -7.85 3.60
CA PHE A 161 -4.79 -7.24 3.53
C PHE A 161 -3.79 -7.92 4.47
N SER A 162 -4.12 -8.11 5.75
CA SER A 162 -3.26 -8.82 6.69
C SER A 162 -3.04 -10.28 6.29
N ALA A 163 -4.08 -10.99 5.84
CA ALA A 163 -3.95 -12.36 5.38
C ALA A 163 -2.99 -12.51 4.19
N ILE A 164 -2.99 -11.58 3.23
CA ILE A 164 -2.04 -11.62 2.11
C ILE A 164 -0.61 -11.36 2.60
N ILE A 165 -0.39 -10.43 3.54
CA ILE A 165 0.93 -10.22 4.16
C ILE A 165 1.44 -11.51 4.77
N PHE A 166 0.67 -12.11 5.68
CA PHE A 166 1.08 -13.34 6.35
C PHE A 166 1.21 -14.51 5.39
N GLY A 167 0.40 -14.56 4.33
CA GLY A 167 0.52 -15.55 3.27
C GLY A 167 1.84 -15.44 2.52
N CYS A 168 2.22 -14.23 2.08
CA CYS A 168 3.49 -14.00 1.41
C CYS A 168 4.68 -14.40 2.30
N ILE A 169 4.66 -13.99 3.58
CA ILE A 169 5.74 -14.33 4.52
C ILE A 169 5.76 -15.85 4.79
N PHE A 170 4.60 -16.48 4.96
CA PHE A 170 4.49 -17.93 5.15
C PHE A 170 5.09 -18.70 3.97
N PHE A 171 4.67 -18.40 2.74
CA PHE A 171 5.19 -19.11 1.56
C PHE A 171 6.67 -18.82 1.29
N ALA A 172 7.14 -17.60 1.55
CA ALA A 172 8.57 -17.27 1.45
C ALA A 172 9.39 -18.15 2.41
N ASN A 173 8.98 -18.26 3.67
CA ASN A 173 9.68 -19.07 4.67
C ASN A 173 9.53 -20.58 4.41
N LEU A 174 8.36 -21.02 3.92
CA LEU A 174 8.15 -22.42 3.57
C LEU A 174 9.07 -22.86 2.43
N PHE A 175 9.23 -22.02 1.41
CA PHE A 175 10.11 -22.31 0.29
C PHE A 175 11.60 -22.20 0.67
N ASP A 176 11.96 -21.26 1.53
CA ASP A 176 13.32 -21.16 2.11
C ASP A 176 13.66 -22.40 2.96
N LEU A 177 12.69 -22.94 3.70
CA LEU A 177 12.87 -24.20 4.45
C LEU A 177 13.09 -25.41 3.52
N TRP A 178 12.55 -25.36 2.31
CA TRP A 178 12.77 -26.38 1.27
C TRP A 178 14.04 -26.14 0.45
N ASP A 179 14.88 -25.18 0.84
CA ASP A 179 16.13 -24.84 0.17
C ASP A 179 15.93 -24.50 -1.32
N LEU A 180 14.79 -23.88 -1.63
CA LEU A 180 14.50 -23.36 -2.97
C LEU A 180 15.29 -22.07 -3.20
N ASP A 181 15.80 -21.91 -4.42
CA ASP A 181 16.52 -20.71 -4.84
C ASP A 181 15.68 -19.45 -4.58
N GLU A 182 16.26 -18.47 -3.86
CA GLU A 182 15.64 -17.18 -3.54
C GLU A 182 15.04 -16.50 -4.78
N LYS A 183 15.69 -16.65 -5.94
CA LYS A 183 15.23 -16.08 -7.20
C LYS A 183 13.94 -16.75 -7.70
N LEU A 184 13.79 -18.06 -7.47
CA LEU A 184 12.55 -18.79 -7.78
C LEU A 184 11.44 -18.40 -6.80
N ILE A 185 11.76 -18.26 -5.52
CA ILE A 185 10.81 -17.84 -4.48
C ILE A 185 10.17 -16.51 -4.86
N GLY A 186 10.99 -15.49 -5.17
CA GLY A 186 10.47 -14.17 -5.52
C GLY A 186 9.67 -14.16 -6.84
N THR A 187 10.05 -14.98 -7.82
CA THR A 187 9.28 -15.14 -9.07
C THR A 187 7.91 -15.79 -8.85
N VAL A 188 7.85 -16.86 -8.05
CA VAL A 188 6.61 -17.57 -7.72
C VAL A 188 5.68 -16.69 -6.87
N ILE A 189 6.22 -16.02 -5.85
CA ILE A 189 5.44 -15.13 -4.98
C ILE A 189 4.95 -13.92 -5.77
N GLY A 190 5.83 -13.27 -6.55
CA GLY A 190 5.49 -12.11 -7.36
C GLY A 190 4.39 -12.41 -8.38
N SER A 191 4.53 -13.50 -9.14
CA SER A 191 3.51 -13.92 -10.11
C SER A 191 2.18 -14.31 -9.45
N SER A 192 2.23 -15.10 -8.36
CA SER A 192 1.04 -15.48 -7.59
C SER A 192 0.32 -14.25 -7.03
N LEU A 193 1.06 -13.25 -6.56
CA LEU A 193 0.49 -12.02 -6.02
C LEU A 193 -0.16 -11.18 -7.12
N LEU A 194 0.40 -11.11 -8.33
CA LEU A 194 -0.26 -10.46 -9.48
C LEU A 194 -1.57 -11.15 -9.85
N CYS A 195 -1.59 -12.49 -9.90
CA CYS A 195 -2.80 -13.27 -10.17
C CYS A 195 -3.87 -13.08 -9.07
N LEU A 196 -3.46 -13.11 -7.80
CA LEU A 196 -4.35 -12.88 -6.67
C LEU A 196 -4.92 -11.46 -6.70
N THR A 197 -4.07 -10.47 -6.99
CA THR A 197 -4.49 -9.07 -7.08
C THR A 197 -5.49 -8.84 -8.20
N TYR A 198 -5.33 -9.55 -9.33
CA TYR A 198 -6.31 -9.54 -10.41
C TYR A 198 -7.69 -10.05 -9.99
N ALA A 199 -7.73 -11.11 -9.17
CA ALA A 199 -8.99 -11.56 -8.57
C ALA A 199 -9.57 -10.52 -7.59
N ILE A 200 -8.73 -9.90 -6.75
CA ILE A 200 -9.14 -8.88 -5.78
C ILE A 200 -9.71 -7.64 -6.47
N GLN A 201 -9.13 -7.21 -7.60
CA GLN A 201 -9.58 -6.05 -8.37
C GLN A 201 -11.03 -6.20 -8.86
N ARG A 202 -11.49 -7.44 -9.11
CA ARG A 202 -12.87 -7.76 -9.51
C ARG A 202 -13.83 -7.93 -8.32
N SER A 203 -13.32 -7.85 -7.10
CA SER A 203 -14.08 -8.05 -5.87
C SER A 203 -14.44 -6.72 -5.19
N LYS A 204 -15.19 -6.81 -4.08
CA LYS A 204 -15.50 -5.66 -3.21
C LYS A 204 -14.27 -5.04 -2.56
N HIS A 205 -13.12 -5.72 -2.59
CA HIS A 205 -11.86 -5.31 -1.97
C HIS A 205 -10.90 -4.62 -2.93
N MET A 206 -11.39 -4.08 -4.05
CA MET A 206 -10.56 -3.41 -5.07
C MET A 206 -9.66 -2.29 -4.53
N VAL A 207 -9.99 -1.70 -3.38
CA VAL A 207 -9.23 -0.61 -2.74
C VAL A 207 -7.78 -1.01 -2.42
N ILE A 208 -7.52 -2.28 -2.07
CA ILE A 208 -6.16 -2.74 -1.75
C ILE A 208 -5.39 -3.26 -2.98
N ALA A 209 -6.06 -3.41 -4.13
CA ALA A 209 -5.44 -3.98 -5.32
C ALA A 209 -4.23 -3.16 -5.84
N PRO A 210 -4.25 -1.81 -5.86
CA PRO A 210 -3.08 -1.03 -6.32
C PRO A 210 -1.82 -1.31 -5.51
N PHE A 211 -1.93 -1.45 -4.19
CA PHE A 211 -0.80 -1.75 -3.31
C PHE A 211 -0.22 -3.14 -3.61
N TRP A 212 -1.08 -4.15 -3.77
CA TRP A 212 -0.62 -5.51 -4.04
C TRP A 212 -0.07 -5.70 -5.46
N TYR A 213 -0.60 -4.97 -6.44
CA TYR A 213 0.04 -4.87 -7.75
C TYR A 213 1.42 -4.26 -7.65
N PHE A 214 1.61 -3.27 -6.77
CA PHE A 214 2.91 -2.67 -6.56
C PHE A 214 3.92 -3.68 -6.03
N VAL A 215 3.59 -4.31 -4.89
CA VAL A 215 4.46 -5.29 -4.25
C VAL A 215 4.74 -6.47 -5.19
N GLY A 216 3.71 -7.03 -5.83
CA GLY A 216 3.88 -8.17 -6.75
C GLY A 216 4.71 -7.85 -7.98
N ALA A 217 4.53 -6.66 -8.56
CA ALA A 217 5.32 -6.24 -9.72
C ALA A 217 6.78 -5.99 -9.37
N VAL A 218 7.06 -5.33 -8.24
CA VAL A 218 8.42 -5.07 -7.77
C VAL A 218 9.13 -6.40 -7.48
N LEU A 219 8.51 -7.30 -6.73
CA LEU A 219 9.10 -8.62 -6.42
C LEU A 219 9.39 -9.42 -7.69
N LEU A 220 8.43 -9.51 -8.61
CA LEU A 220 8.60 -10.28 -9.84
C LEU A 220 9.73 -9.71 -10.71
N LEU A 221 9.73 -8.38 -10.94
CA LEU A 221 10.75 -7.75 -11.77
C LEU A 221 12.12 -7.83 -11.10
N TRP A 222 12.21 -7.63 -9.79
CA TRP A 222 13.46 -7.76 -9.06
C TRP A 222 14.06 -9.17 -9.21
N SER A 223 13.25 -10.22 -9.00
CA SER A 223 13.73 -11.60 -9.16
C SER A 223 14.13 -11.92 -10.60
N ILE A 224 13.39 -11.43 -11.61
CA ILE A 224 13.78 -11.62 -13.01
C ILE A 224 15.11 -10.91 -13.30
N PHE A 225 15.34 -9.72 -12.74
CA PHE A 225 16.60 -9.00 -12.89
C PHE A 225 17.77 -9.84 -12.36
N GLU A 226 17.68 -10.37 -11.14
CA GLU A 226 18.72 -11.23 -10.54
C GLU A 226 18.94 -12.55 -11.30
N TRP A 227 17.93 -13.05 -12.01
CA TRP A 227 18.06 -14.21 -12.90
C TRP A 227 18.90 -13.91 -14.15
N VAL A 228 18.80 -12.68 -14.62
CA VAL A 228 19.20 -12.28 -15.96
C VAL A 228 20.50 -11.46 -15.94
N GLU A 229 20.79 -10.76 -14.85
CA GLU A 229 22.02 -9.99 -14.61
C GLU A 229 23.29 -10.85 -14.76
N GLY A 230 24.27 -10.35 -15.51
CA GLY A 230 25.54 -11.03 -15.77
C GLY A 230 25.44 -12.20 -16.75
N SER A 231 24.26 -12.43 -17.36
CA SER A 231 24.02 -13.51 -18.31
C SER A 231 23.88 -12.98 -19.74
N LEU A 232 24.04 -13.87 -20.74
CA LEU A 232 23.78 -13.54 -22.14
C LEU A 232 22.31 -13.16 -22.42
N PHE A 233 21.42 -13.43 -21.46
CA PHE A 233 20.00 -13.17 -21.56
C PHE A 233 19.59 -11.80 -21.01
N GLU A 234 20.54 -10.93 -20.64
CA GLU A 234 20.29 -9.56 -20.17
C GLU A 234 19.16 -8.83 -20.93
N PRO A 235 19.17 -8.79 -22.28
CA PRO A 235 18.12 -8.10 -23.05
C PRO A 235 16.69 -8.62 -22.83
N ILE A 236 16.50 -9.85 -22.33
CA ILE A 236 15.17 -10.41 -22.03
C ILE A 236 14.46 -9.58 -20.96
N TYR A 237 15.20 -8.93 -20.05
CA TYR A 237 14.61 -8.07 -19.02
C TYR A 237 13.82 -6.90 -19.62
N LEU A 238 14.28 -6.31 -20.73
CA LEU A 238 13.52 -5.29 -21.47
C LEU A 238 12.21 -5.86 -22.02
N GLY A 239 12.24 -7.10 -22.53
CA GLY A 239 11.04 -7.81 -22.96
C GLY A 239 10.05 -8.02 -21.82
N MET A 240 10.54 -8.37 -20.63
CA MET A 240 9.72 -8.59 -19.44
C MET A 240 9.10 -7.30 -18.90
N THR A 241 9.85 -6.19 -18.88
CA THR A 241 9.29 -4.87 -18.50
C THR A 241 8.26 -4.37 -19.52
N ALA A 242 8.51 -4.57 -20.82
CA ALA A 242 7.54 -4.28 -21.87
C ALA A 242 6.27 -5.16 -21.77
N PHE A 243 6.43 -6.45 -21.48
CA PHE A 243 5.32 -7.36 -21.20
C PHE A 243 4.50 -6.89 -20.00
N MET A 244 5.17 -6.41 -18.93
CA MET A 244 4.49 -5.88 -17.76
C MET A 244 3.68 -4.62 -18.11
N ILE A 245 4.25 -3.70 -18.90
CA ILE A 245 3.53 -2.53 -19.43
C ILE A 245 2.32 -2.96 -20.27
N PHE A 246 2.46 -3.95 -21.14
CA PHE A 246 1.35 -4.48 -21.93
C PHE A 246 0.26 -5.10 -21.04
N LEU A 247 0.64 -5.92 -20.06
CA LEU A 247 -0.26 -6.54 -19.10
C LEU A 247 -1.05 -5.47 -18.31
N SER A 248 -0.44 -4.31 -18.03
CA SER A 248 -1.11 -3.19 -17.36
C SER A 248 -2.33 -2.67 -18.14
N THR A 249 -2.28 -2.73 -19.47
CA THR A 249 -3.37 -2.29 -20.34
C THR A 249 -4.51 -3.30 -20.33
N PHE A 250 -4.19 -4.60 -20.34
CA PHE A 250 -5.19 -5.66 -20.21
C PHE A 250 -5.90 -5.64 -18.85
N VAL A 251 -5.12 -5.50 -17.78
CA VAL A 251 -5.59 -5.48 -16.38
C VAL A 251 -6.19 -4.12 -15.99
N ARG A 252 -5.98 -3.08 -16.80
CA ARG A 252 -6.38 -1.69 -16.55
C ARG A 252 -5.85 -1.14 -15.22
N SER A 253 -4.60 -1.46 -14.87
CA SER A 253 -3.96 -1.04 -13.61
C SER A 253 -2.93 0.06 -13.85
N ARG A 254 -3.17 1.26 -13.30
CA ARG A 254 -2.23 2.39 -13.39
C ARG A 254 -0.92 2.12 -12.65
N THR A 255 -0.99 1.45 -11.51
CA THR A 255 0.18 1.14 -10.69
C THR A 255 1.15 0.23 -11.44
N LEU A 256 0.62 -0.78 -12.12
CA LEU A 256 1.41 -1.75 -12.87
C LEU A 256 2.10 -1.09 -14.07
N LEU A 257 1.41 -0.15 -14.74
CA LEU A 257 1.99 0.68 -15.80
C LEU A 257 3.16 1.53 -15.29
N ILE A 258 2.97 2.21 -14.16
CA ILE A 258 4.00 3.08 -13.55
C ILE A 258 5.24 2.26 -13.23
N ILE A 259 5.09 1.12 -12.54
CA ILE A 259 6.22 0.29 -12.12
C ILE A 259 6.94 -0.32 -13.32
N GLY A 260 6.21 -0.85 -14.29
CA GLY A 260 6.82 -1.38 -15.52
C GLY A 260 7.62 -0.32 -16.27
N THR A 261 7.09 0.90 -16.35
CA THR A 261 7.79 2.04 -16.99
C THR A 261 9.02 2.46 -16.20
N PHE A 262 8.93 2.57 -14.87
CA PHE A 262 10.08 2.88 -14.02
C PHE A 262 11.16 1.81 -14.09
N ALA A 263 10.78 0.53 -14.02
CA ALA A 263 11.71 -0.58 -14.14
C ALA A 263 12.41 -0.60 -15.50
N MET A 264 11.69 -0.33 -16.59
CA MET A 264 12.26 -0.20 -17.92
C MET A 264 13.26 0.95 -17.99
N LEU A 265 12.92 2.13 -17.44
CA LEU A 265 13.79 3.30 -17.42
C LEU A 265 15.07 3.05 -16.60
N ILE A 266 14.94 2.48 -15.40
CA ILE A 266 16.07 2.13 -14.53
C ILE A 266 16.99 1.14 -15.25
N TYR A 267 16.41 0.10 -15.88
CA TYR A 267 17.20 -0.91 -16.57
C TYR A 267 17.92 -0.39 -17.81
N ILE A 268 17.28 0.48 -18.61
CA ILE A 268 17.96 1.14 -19.75
C ILE A 268 19.15 1.95 -19.23
N GLY A 269 18.99 2.64 -18.09
CA GLY A 269 20.07 3.37 -17.43
C GLY A 269 21.22 2.45 -17.01
N TYR A 270 20.91 1.36 -16.30
CA TYR A 270 21.88 0.34 -15.88
C TYR A 270 22.62 -0.28 -17.08
N TYR A 271 21.89 -0.78 -18.07
CA TYR A 271 22.46 -1.45 -19.25
C TYR A 271 23.33 -0.50 -20.08
N THR A 272 22.92 0.77 -20.19
CA THR A 272 23.71 1.82 -20.85
C THR A 272 25.01 2.11 -20.13
N ALA A 273 24.98 2.18 -18.79
CA ALA A 273 26.18 2.44 -18.00
C ALA A 273 27.16 1.27 -18.11
N GLU A 274 26.69 0.03 -18.06
CA GLU A 274 27.55 -1.16 -18.08
C GLU A 274 28.20 -1.38 -19.46
N HIS A 275 27.40 -1.35 -20.54
CA HIS A 275 27.87 -1.73 -21.87
C HIS A 275 28.31 -0.54 -22.74
N PHE A 276 27.86 0.68 -22.45
CA PHE A 276 28.02 1.84 -23.32
C PHE A 276 28.57 3.10 -22.64
N ALA A 277 29.09 3.02 -21.40
CA ALA A 277 29.65 4.18 -20.69
C ALA A 277 30.70 4.98 -21.51
N ASN A 278 31.46 4.29 -22.36
CA ASN A 278 32.51 4.91 -23.18
C ASN A 278 32.03 5.41 -24.55
N ALA A 279 30.75 5.23 -24.90
CA ALA A 279 30.18 5.57 -26.20
C ALA A 279 29.23 6.78 -26.11
N VAL A 280 29.74 7.97 -26.42
CA VAL A 280 28.99 9.25 -26.40
C VAL A 280 27.76 9.24 -27.32
N GLY A 281 27.76 8.42 -28.38
CA GLY A 281 26.65 8.33 -29.34
C GLY A 281 25.37 7.69 -28.78
N TRP A 282 25.47 6.86 -27.74
CA TRP A 282 24.34 6.08 -27.24
C TRP A 282 23.29 6.92 -26.49
N PRO A 283 23.66 7.84 -25.55
CA PRO A 283 22.70 8.77 -24.96
C PRO A 283 21.98 9.64 -25.99
N ILE A 284 22.67 10.09 -27.04
CA ILE A 284 22.09 10.90 -28.10
C ILE A 284 21.06 10.08 -28.90
N ALA A 285 21.37 8.82 -29.21
CA ALA A 285 20.43 7.91 -29.87
C ALA A 285 19.16 7.69 -29.03
N LEU A 286 19.29 7.51 -27.71
CA LEU A 286 18.14 7.39 -26.80
C LEU A 286 17.25 8.64 -26.80
N VAL A 287 17.86 9.84 -26.80
CA VAL A 287 17.10 11.10 -26.90
C VAL A 287 16.36 11.19 -28.23
N ILE A 288 17.02 10.87 -29.35
CA ILE A 288 16.40 10.91 -30.68
C ILE A 288 15.25 9.90 -30.78
N ILE A 289 15.44 8.67 -30.32
CA ILE A 289 14.40 7.64 -30.28
C ILE A 289 13.23 8.08 -29.41
N GLY A 290 13.51 8.67 -28.23
CA GLY A 290 12.48 9.21 -27.34
C GLY A 290 11.64 10.29 -28.01
N ILE A 291 12.27 11.26 -28.66
CA ILE A 291 11.57 12.32 -29.41
C ILE A 291 10.72 11.73 -30.55
N ALA A 292 11.27 10.76 -31.29
CA ALA A 292 10.55 10.08 -32.37
C ALA A 292 9.30 9.36 -31.86
N LEU A 293 9.39 8.65 -30.72
CA LEU A 293 8.27 7.96 -30.09
C LEU A 293 7.19 8.94 -29.59
N ILE A 294 7.60 10.08 -29.01
CA ILE A 294 6.65 11.15 -28.63
C ILE A 294 5.92 11.67 -29.87
N GLY A 295 6.64 11.93 -30.96
CA GLY A 295 6.05 12.32 -32.25
C GLY A 295 5.04 11.29 -32.78
N LEU A 296 5.41 10.01 -32.77
CA LEU A 296 4.54 8.90 -33.17
C LEU A 296 3.28 8.80 -32.31
N SER A 297 3.39 8.98 -30.99
CA SER A 297 2.24 8.96 -30.08
C SER A 297 1.24 10.10 -30.38
N ALA A 298 1.73 11.30 -30.69
CA ALA A 298 0.88 12.43 -31.07
C ALA A 298 0.16 12.17 -32.40
N LEU A 299 0.85 11.56 -33.37
CA LEU A 299 0.25 11.14 -34.64
C LEU A 299 -0.82 10.05 -34.45
N ALA A 300 -0.56 9.05 -33.59
CA ALA A 300 -1.51 7.99 -33.28
C ALA A 300 -2.80 8.56 -32.65
N ILE A 301 -2.69 9.51 -31.72
CA ILE A 301 -3.85 10.19 -31.12
C ILE A 301 -4.63 10.98 -32.19
N ARG A 302 -3.93 11.66 -33.10
CA ARG A 302 -4.55 12.44 -34.17
C ARG A 302 -5.31 11.54 -35.15
N LEU A 303 -4.74 10.40 -35.53
CA LEU A 303 -5.38 9.39 -36.39
C LEU A 303 -6.61 8.78 -35.70
N ASN A 304 -6.50 8.41 -34.42
CA ASN A 304 -7.63 7.85 -33.67
C ASN A 304 -8.81 8.84 -33.59
N ASN A 305 -8.54 10.12 -33.37
CA ASN A 305 -9.57 11.17 -33.34
C ASN A 305 -10.18 11.47 -34.72
N GLN A 306 -9.46 11.21 -35.81
CA GLN A 306 -9.95 11.45 -37.18
C GLN A 306 -10.72 10.26 -37.78
N TYR A 307 -10.42 9.03 -37.39
CA TYR A 307 -10.92 7.83 -38.08
C TYR A 307 -11.69 6.82 -37.21
N ILE A 308 -11.62 6.89 -35.88
CA ILE A 308 -12.11 5.82 -34.98
C ILE A 308 -13.16 6.31 -33.96
N LYS A 309 -13.61 7.57 -34.04
CA LYS A 309 -14.79 8.03 -33.29
C LYS A 309 -16.09 7.53 -33.88
#